data_AF-A0A2V8FUF6-F1
#
_entry.id   AF-A0A2V8FUF6-F1
#
_cell.length_a   1.000
_cell.length_b   1.000
_cell.length_c   1.000
_cell.angle_alpha   90.00
_cell.angle_beta   90.00
_cell.angle_gamma   90.00
#
_symmetry.space_group_name_H-M   'P 1'
#
loop_
_entity.id
_entity.type
_entity.pdbx_description
1 polymer ?
#
loop_
_entity_poly.entity_id
_entity_poly.type
_entity_poly.pdbx_seq_one_letter_code
_entity_poly.pdbx_strand_id
1 'polypeptide(L)'
;MMQQDFGVARFTRRDAIRVLAAGTGLGALPALTGGSDVLAGLQRTGAPGALTRRLPRGSIIRTLLRDVPPEALGTGAVLFHEHLSINLGGLGRGGRQGAPPLAPVTDNVDLIAQLVNKAGTEGVSCIVDGGHTDMGRKLDDLRTIARRTNVHIVASGGFYMQRVYPPDIATRSEDQLADDLVRQATEGRFGAFGEIGEDPNGAELTLDERKVFRAVG
;
A
#
# COMPACT_ATOMS: atom_id res chain seq x y z
N MET A 1 36.34 -20.59 39.47
CA MET A 1 34.88 -20.73 39.66
C MET A 1 34.22 -19.98 38.51
N MET A 2 33.77 -20.72 37.49
CA MET A 2 33.08 -20.17 36.31
C MET A 2 31.64 -19.83 36.68
N GLN A 3 31.17 -18.64 36.29
CA GLN A 3 29.75 -18.34 36.25
C GLN A 3 29.47 -17.86 34.82
N GLN A 4 28.85 -18.74 34.03
CA GLN A 4 28.35 -18.40 32.70
C GLN A 4 26.89 -17.98 32.84
N ASP A 5 26.63 -16.70 32.64
CA ASP A 5 25.26 -16.18 32.49
C ASP A 5 24.78 -16.48 31.07
N PHE A 6 23.81 -17.38 30.95
CA PHE A 6 23.04 -17.57 29.74
C PHE A 6 22.06 -16.39 29.58
N GLY A 7 22.53 -15.34 28.92
CA GLY A 7 21.67 -14.24 28.47
C GLY A 7 20.73 -14.73 27.37
N VAL A 8 19.44 -14.91 27.70
CA VAL A 8 18.39 -15.08 26.69
C VAL A 8 18.25 -13.75 25.94
N ALA A 9 18.68 -13.72 24.68
CA ALA A 9 18.55 -12.55 23.83
C ALA A 9 17.06 -12.24 23.61
N ARG A 10 16.60 -11.10 24.15
CA ARG A 10 15.26 -10.55 23.90
C ARG A 10 15.29 -9.81 22.57
N PHE A 11 14.68 -10.39 21.53
CA PHE A 11 14.49 -9.70 20.25
C PHE A 11 13.56 -8.50 20.42
N THR A 12 13.95 -7.33 19.93
CA THR A 12 13.07 -6.17 19.86
C THR A 12 12.30 -6.14 18.54
N ARG A 13 11.17 -5.41 18.47
CA ARG A 13 10.39 -5.22 17.22
C ARG A 13 11.26 -4.67 16.07
N ARG A 14 12.30 -3.88 16.38
CA ARG A 14 13.29 -3.38 15.40
C ARG A 14 14.23 -4.46 14.88
N ASP A 15 14.51 -5.52 15.65
CA ASP A 15 15.35 -6.62 15.20
C ASP A 15 14.60 -7.52 14.21
N ALA A 16 13.28 -7.70 14.39
CA ALA A 16 12.43 -8.41 13.43
C ALA A 16 12.35 -7.68 12.07
N ILE A 17 12.26 -6.34 12.08
CA ILE A 17 12.24 -5.52 10.86
C ILE A 17 13.64 -5.43 10.23
N ARG A 18 14.72 -5.34 11.02
CA ARG A 18 16.10 -5.39 10.51
C ARG A 18 16.45 -6.75 9.89
N VAL A 19 15.94 -7.86 10.39
CA VAL A 19 16.12 -9.17 9.74
C VAL A 19 15.36 -9.25 8.40
N LEU A 20 14.30 -8.46 8.21
CA LEU A 20 13.61 -8.29 6.93
C LEU A 20 14.29 -7.25 6.00
N ALA A 21 14.98 -6.25 6.54
CA ALA A 21 15.65 -5.17 5.79
C ALA A 21 17.16 -5.41 5.52
N ALA A 22 17.85 -6.22 6.32
CA ALA A 22 19.28 -6.54 6.18
C ALA A 22 19.56 -7.68 5.18
N GLY A 23 18.57 -8.08 4.39
CA GLY A 23 18.74 -8.96 3.23
C GLY A 23 19.34 -8.28 1.99
N THR A 24 19.71 -6.99 2.06
CA THR A 24 20.27 -6.24 0.93
C THR A 24 21.44 -5.35 1.34
N GLY A 25 22.66 -5.75 0.99
CA GLY A 25 23.69 -4.81 0.54
C GLY A 25 24.84 -4.46 1.50
N LEU A 26 25.75 -5.40 1.75
CA LEU A 26 27.17 -5.08 1.89
C LEU A 26 27.75 -4.95 0.46
N GLY A 27 28.18 -3.76 0.05
CA GLY A 27 28.72 -3.55 -1.30
C GLY A 27 29.27 -2.15 -1.59
N ALA A 28 30.51 -1.93 -1.12
CA ALA A 28 31.57 -1.06 -1.66
C ALA A 28 31.21 0.27 -2.37
N LEU A 29 31.65 1.38 -1.74
CA LEU A 29 31.92 2.66 -2.39
C LEU A 29 33.11 2.52 -3.38
N PRO A 30 33.02 2.99 -4.64
CA PRO A 30 34.19 3.35 -5.41
C PRO A 30 34.37 4.87 -5.42
N ALA A 31 35.61 5.27 -5.15
CA ALA A 31 36.09 6.64 -5.19
C ALA A 31 35.91 7.28 -6.57
N LEU A 32 35.51 8.54 -6.59
CA LEU A 32 35.53 9.39 -7.77
C LEU A 32 36.99 9.80 -8.06
N THR A 33 37.58 9.22 -9.10
CA THR A 33 38.73 9.82 -9.80
C THR A 33 38.37 9.90 -11.28
N GLY A 34 38.47 11.12 -11.83
CA GLY A 34 37.83 11.52 -13.07
C GLY A 34 38.36 10.90 -14.36
N GLY A 35 37.65 11.24 -15.44
CA GLY A 35 38.10 11.09 -16.82
C GLY A 35 37.21 10.19 -17.67
N SER A 36 36.40 10.82 -18.52
CA SER A 36 36.10 10.36 -19.89
C SER A 36 35.35 9.05 -20.18
N ASP A 37 34.55 8.49 -19.25
CA ASP A 37 33.74 7.28 -19.55
C ASP A 37 32.22 7.45 -19.40
N VAL A 38 31.71 8.69 -19.54
CA VAL A 38 30.26 8.96 -19.49
C VAL A 38 29.52 8.22 -20.62
N LEU A 39 30.18 7.98 -21.76
CA LEU A 39 29.58 7.28 -22.91
C LEU A 39 29.67 5.75 -22.80
N ALA A 40 30.69 5.20 -22.13
CA ALA A 40 30.79 3.77 -21.82
C ALA A 40 29.80 3.35 -20.73
N GLY A 41 29.46 4.26 -19.81
CA GLY A 41 28.40 4.05 -18.81
C GLY A 41 26.99 3.96 -19.42
N LEU A 42 26.73 4.69 -20.52
CA LEU A 42 25.44 4.69 -21.21
C LEU A 42 25.20 3.41 -22.03
N GLN A 43 26.26 2.82 -22.61
CA GLN A 43 26.16 1.59 -23.41
C GLN A 43 26.00 0.31 -22.57
N ARG A 44 26.16 0.39 -21.25
CA ARG A 44 25.97 -0.75 -20.34
C ARG A 44 24.56 -0.88 -19.77
N THR A 45 23.60 -0.11 -20.28
CA THR A 45 22.18 -0.20 -19.88
C THR A 45 21.40 -1.25 -20.68
N GLY A 46 22.04 -1.93 -21.64
CA GLY A 46 21.46 -3.02 -22.43
C GLY A 46 21.59 -4.42 -21.83
N ALA A 47 21.62 -4.58 -20.50
CA ALA A 47 21.54 -5.90 -19.89
C ALA A 47 20.06 -6.26 -19.61
N PRO A 48 19.46 -7.26 -20.28
CA PRO A 48 18.19 -7.85 -19.87
C PRO A 48 18.45 -8.70 -18.62
N GLY A 49 18.71 -8.01 -17.53
CA GLY A 49 18.92 -8.56 -16.21
C GLY A 49 18.11 -7.72 -15.25
N ALA A 50 16.80 -7.58 -15.52
CA ALA A 50 15.87 -7.31 -14.44
C ALA A 50 16.23 -8.32 -13.35
N LEU A 51 16.75 -7.83 -12.24
CA LEU A 51 16.92 -8.62 -11.03
C LEU A 51 15.50 -9.05 -10.66
N THR A 52 15.04 -10.15 -11.25
CA THR A 52 13.90 -10.89 -10.78
C THR A 52 14.35 -11.41 -9.44
N ARG A 53 14.21 -10.56 -8.42
CA ARG A 53 14.32 -10.98 -7.03
C ARG A 53 13.32 -12.12 -6.91
N ARG A 54 13.83 -13.36 -6.91
CA ARG A 54 12.98 -14.54 -6.86
C ARG A 54 12.19 -14.42 -5.56
N LEU A 55 10.87 -14.29 -5.70
CA LEU A 55 10.00 -14.27 -4.54
C LEU A 55 10.18 -15.60 -3.80
N PRO A 56 10.24 -15.59 -2.45
CA PRO A 56 10.29 -16.81 -1.68
C PRO A 56 9.19 -17.79 -2.12
N ARG A 57 9.51 -19.08 -2.16
CA ARG A 57 8.50 -20.10 -2.47
C ARG A 57 7.36 -20.00 -1.45
N GLY A 58 6.12 -20.03 -1.95
CA GLY A 58 4.93 -19.90 -1.11
C GLY A 58 4.56 -18.45 -0.78
N SER A 59 5.22 -17.45 -1.35
CA SER A 59 4.71 -16.08 -1.32
C SER A 59 3.29 -16.00 -1.87
N ILE A 60 2.49 -15.13 -1.30
CA ILE A 60 1.10 -14.89 -1.70
C ILE A 60 0.87 -13.42 -2.02
N ILE A 61 -0.09 -13.18 -2.89
CA ILE A 61 -0.80 -11.90 -3.04
C ILE A 61 -2.18 -12.13 -2.45
N ARG A 62 -2.51 -11.38 -1.40
CA ARG A 62 -3.83 -11.41 -0.78
C ARG A 62 -4.78 -10.53 -1.58
N THR A 63 -5.55 -11.14 -2.48
CA THR A 63 -6.66 -10.46 -3.17
C THR A 63 -7.92 -10.54 -2.30
N LEU A 64 -8.93 -9.73 -2.62
CA LEU A 64 -10.20 -9.70 -1.91
C LEU A 64 -10.94 -11.04 -1.91
N LEU A 65 -10.82 -11.82 -2.97
CA LEU A 65 -11.56 -13.08 -3.10
C LEU A 65 -10.79 -14.28 -2.56
N ARG A 66 -9.45 -14.27 -2.68
CA ARG A 66 -8.58 -15.36 -2.24
C ARG A 66 -7.12 -14.93 -2.23
N ASP A 67 -6.31 -15.66 -1.47
CA ASP A 67 -4.87 -15.56 -1.62
C ASP A 67 -4.46 -16.28 -2.92
N VAL A 68 -3.60 -15.67 -3.73
CA VAL A 68 -3.09 -16.24 -4.99
C VAL A 68 -1.57 -16.19 -5.00
N PRO A 69 -0.88 -17.12 -5.68
CA PRO A 69 0.56 -16.97 -5.88
C PRO A 69 0.84 -15.78 -6.82
N PRO A 70 1.99 -15.09 -6.70
CA PRO A 70 2.35 -13.94 -7.56
C PRO A 70 2.22 -14.23 -9.06
N GLU A 71 2.54 -15.45 -9.49
CA GLU A 71 2.44 -15.90 -10.88
C GLU A 71 0.99 -15.89 -11.41
N ALA A 72 -0.01 -15.95 -10.52
CA ALA A 72 -1.43 -15.87 -10.90
C ALA A 72 -1.87 -14.47 -11.32
N LEU A 73 -1.06 -13.42 -11.06
CA LEU A 73 -1.27 -12.10 -11.65
C LEU A 73 -0.86 -12.07 -13.13
N GLY A 74 -0.20 -13.11 -13.65
CA GLY A 74 0.22 -13.20 -15.04
C GLY A 74 1.26 -12.14 -15.41
N THR A 75 1.28 -11.75 -16.70
CA THR A 75 2.19 -10.73 -17.25
C THR A 75 1.52 -9.37 -17.43
N GLY A 76 0.27 -9.22 -16.95
CA GLY A 76 -0.47 -7.97 -17.05
C GLY A 76 0.07 -6.88 -16.13
N ALA A 77 -0.34 -5.65 -16.38
CA ALA A 77 -0.01 -4.52 -15.54
C ALA A 77 -0.69 -4.63 -14.17
N VAL A 78 0.06 -4.25 -13.13
CA VAL A 78 -0.48 -4.02 -11.79
C VAL A 78 -0.63 -2.52 -11.60
N LEU A 79 -1.86 -2.04 -11.47
CA LEU A 79 -2.11 -0.67 -11.04
C LEU A 79 -2.04 -0.65 -9.51
N PHE A 80 -0.90 -0.18 -8.99
CA PHE A 80 -0.59 -0.30 -7.56
C PHE A 80 -1.28 0.75 -6.68
N HIS A 81 -1.98 1.72 -7.27
CA HIS A 81 -2.76 2.74 -6.57
C HIS A 81 -3.92 3.22 -7.44
N GLU A 82 -5.14 2.80 -7.12
CA GLU A 82 -6.39 3.28 -7.72
C GLU A 82 -7.46 3.46 -6.65
N HIS A 83 -8.58 4.12 -7.00
CA HIS A 83 -9.75 4.21 -6.12
C HIS A 83 -10.99 3.71 -6.86
N LEU A 84 -11.39 2.46 -6.61
CA LEU A 84 -12.59 1.86 -7.15
C LEU A 84 -13.81 2.16 -6.27
N SER A 85 -13.59 2.49 -4.99
CA SER A 85 -14.61 3.01 -4.06
C SER A 85 -14.02 4.13 -3.20
N ILE A 86 -14.59 5.33 -3.28
CA ILE A 86 -14.14 6.49 -2.51
C ILE A 86 -15.25 7.54 -2.40
N ASN A 87 -15.42 8.14 -1.23
CA ASN A 87 -16.33 9.26 -1.00
C ASN A 87 -15.70 10.32 -0.10
N LEU A 88 -15.15 11.38 -0.72
CA LEU A 88 -14.62 12.55 -0.02
C LEU A 88 -15.60 13.73 0.01
N GLY A 89 -16.85 13.55 -0.46
CA GLY A 89 -17.83 14.63 -0.61
C GLY A 89 -18.25 15.26 0.72
N GLY A 90 -18.23 14.49 1.82
CA GLY A 90 -18.46 14.99 3.18
C GLY A 90 -17.37 15.93 3.71
N LEU A 91 -16.25 16.07 3.00
CA LEU A 91 -15.07 16.81 3.43
C LEU A 91 -14.92 18.15 2.70
N GLY A 92 -15.97 18.62 2.01
CA GLY A 92 -15.97 19.89 1.30
C GLY A 92 -15.10 19.92 0.03
N ARG A 93 -14.47 18.81 -0.36
CA ARG A 93 -13.75 18.67 -1.63
C ARG A 93 -14.70 18.10 -2.69
N GLY A 94 -14.94 18.88 -3.75
CA GLY A 94 -15.73 18.46 -4.92
C GLY A 94 -17.15 19.05 -5.00
N GLY A 95 -17.60 19.82 -4.02
CA GLY A 95 -18.88 20.53 -4.05
C GLY A 95 -18.73 22.02 -4.38
N ARG A 96 -19.60 22.56 -5.24
CA ARG A 96 -19.84 24.02 -5.25
C ARG A 96 -20.44 24.40 -3.90
N GLN A 97 -19.92 25.45 -3.25
CA GLN A 97 -20.53 25.98 -2.03
C GLN A 97 -22.02 26.23 -2.26
N GLY A 98 -22.87 25.62 -1.42
CA GLY A 98 -24.33 25.75 -1.50
C GLY A 98 -25.07 24.76 -2.42
N ALA A 99 -24.37 23.85 -3.11
CA ALA A 99 -25.02 22.75 -3.84
C ALA A 99 -25.08 21.47 -2.97
N PRO A 100 -26.16 20.65 -3.09
CA PRO A 100 -26.18 19.35 -2.44
C PRO A 100 -25.01 18.48 -2.94
N PRO A 101 -24.37 17.69 -2.07
CA PRO A 101 -23.27 16.82 -2.47
C PRO A 101 -23.76 15.82 -3.52
N LEU A 102 -23.06 15.75 -4.66
CA LEU A 102 -23.30 14.70 -5.64
C LEU A 102 -22.82 13.36 -5.08
N ALA A 103 -23.55 12.29 -5.39
CA ALA A 103 -23.06 10.94 -5.09
C ALA A 103 -21.72 10.71 -5.83
N PRO A 104 -20.73 10.08 -5.19
CA PRO A 104 -19.49 9.71 -5.86
C PRO A 104 -19.77 8.85 -7.09
N VAL A 105 -19.02 9.07 -8.17
CA VAL A 105 -19.12 8.22 -9.39
C VAL A 105 -18.85 6.75 -9.06
N THR A 106 -17.99 6.50 -8.08
CA THR A 106 -17.64 5.18 -7.56
C THR A 106 -18.79 4.46 -6.86
N ASP A 107 -19.90 5.14 -6.52
CA ASP A 107 -21.12 4.49 -6.04
C ASP A 107 -21.85 3.72 -7.18
N ASN A 108 -21.55 4.00 -8.44
CA ASN A 108 -22.06 3.23 -9.57
C ASN A 108 -21.20 1.98 -9.81
N VAL A 109 -21.41 0.95 -8.99
CA VAL A 109 -20.67 -0.32 -9.04
C VAL A 109 -20.72 -1.00 -10.41
N ASP A 110 -21.84 -0.86 -11.14
CA ASP A 110 -21.98 -1.40 -12.49
C ASP A 110 -21.02 -0.73 -13.48
N LEU A 111 -20.94 0.60 -13.44
CA LEU A 111 -20.01 1.36 -14.27
C LEU A 111 -18.55 1.01 -13.91
N ILE A 112 -18.21 0.95 -12.62
CA ILE A 112 -16.84 0.62 -12.19
C ILE A 112 -16.45 -0.79 -12.63
N ALA A 113 -17.34 -1.79 -12.48
CA ALA A 113 -17.08 -3.14 -12.96
C ALA A 113 -16.90 -3.20 -14.48
N GLN A 114 -17.65 -2.40 -15.26
CA GLN A 114 -17.47 -2.29 -16.71
C GLN A 114 -16.09 -1.69 -17.06
N LEU A 115 -15.69 -0.61 -16.40
CA LEU A 115 -14.39 0.04 -16.63
C LEU A 115 -13.22 -0.86 -16.23
N VAL A 116 -13.32 -1.58 -15.11
CA VAL A 116 -12.31 -2.56 -14.68
C VAL A 116 -12.20 -3.71 -15.67
N ASN A 117 -13.32 -4.22 -16.20
CA ASN A 117 -13.27 -5.24 -17.25
C ASN A 117 -12.59 -4.72 -18.53
N LYS A 118 -12.88 -3.48 -18.94
CA LYS A 118 -12.21 -2.86 -20.08
C LYS A 118 -10.70 -2.74 -19.85
N ALA A 119 -10.28 -2.24 -18.68
CA ALA A 119 -8.88 -2.20 -18.30
C ALA A 119 -8.23 -3.60 -18.35
N GLY A 120 -8.96 -4.64 -17.91
CA GLY A 120 -8.56 -6.03 -18.04
C GLY A 120 -8.29 -6.47 -19.48
N THR A 121 -9.16 -6.07 -20.42
CA THR A 121 -8.93 -6.35 -21.85
C THR A 121 -7.75 -5.58 -22.45
N GLU A 122 -7.35 -4.48 -21.81
CA GLU A 122 -6.19 -3.65 -22.18
C GLU A 122 -4.90 -4.07 -21.45
N GLY A 123 -4.94 -5.21 -20.73
CA GLY A 123 -3.76 -5.84 -20.15
C GLY A 123 -3.53 -5.58 -18.67
N VAL A 124 -4.47 -4.95 -17.96
CA VAL A 124 -4.41 -4.83 -16.49
C VAL A 124 -4.80 -6.17 -15.86
N SER A 125 -3.95 -6.72 -14.99
CA SER A 125 -4.23 -7.98 -14.30
C SER A 125 -4.55 -7.82 -12.83
N CYS A 126 -4.12 -6.71 -12.21
CA CYS A 126 -4.37 -6.45 -10.81
C CYS A 126 -4.54 -4.95 -10.55
N ILE A 127 -5.47 -4.60 -9.65
CA ILE A 127 -5.68 -3.25 -9.14
C ILE A 127 -5.59 -3.30 -7.61
N VAL A 128 -4.79 -2.41 -7.04
CA VAL A 128 -4.77 -2.16 -5.59
C VAL A 128 -5.64 -0.93 -5.32
N ASP A 129 -6.78 -1.14 -4.67
CA ASP A 129 -7.62 -0.06 -4.18
C ASP A 129 -6.98 0.55 -2.94
N GLY A 130 -6.55 1.81 -3.07
CA GLY A 130 -5.91 2.60 -2.02
C GLY A 130 -6.90 3.30 -1.08
N GLY A 131 -8.20 2.98 -1.17
CA GLY A 131 -9.23 3.58 -0.33
C GLY A 131 -9.31 2.96 1.06
N HIS A 132 -9.75 3.74 2.04
CA HIS A 132 -10.00 3.27 3.41
C HIS A 132 -11.34 3.74 3.95
N THR A 133 -11.66 3.28 5.16
CA THR A 133 -12.91 3.60 5.85
C THR A 133 -13.07 5.11 6.06
N ASP A 134 -11.98 5.82 6.36
CA ASP A 134 -11.97 7.28 6.57
C ASP A 134 -12.14 8.08 5.25
N MET A 135 -11.92 7.43 4.10
CA MET A 135 -12.24 7.95 2.78
C MET A 135 -13.65 7.55 2.30
N GLY A 136 -14.48 6.94 3.16
CA GLY A 136 -15.82 6.48 2.79
C GLY A 136 -15.86 5.28 1.84
N ARG A 137 -14.76 4.51 1.73
CA ARG A 137 -14.71 3.29 0.91
C ARG A 137 -15.73 2.25 1.38
N LYS A 138 -16.47 1.68 0.45
CA LYS A 138 -17.39 0.56 0.66
C LYS A 138 -16.74 -0.75 0.22
N LEU A 139 -16.30 -1.55 1.19
CA LEU A 139 -15.58 -2.81 0.91
C LEU A 139 -16.44 -3.84 0.15
N ASP A 140 -17.76 -3.84 0.36
CA ASP A 140 -18.67 -4.74 -0.34
C ASP A 140 -18.84 -4.41 -1.82
N ASP A 141 -18.71 -3.13 -2.19
CA ASP A 141 -18.68 -2.71 -3.59
C ASP A 141 -17.44 -3.27 -4.28
N LEU A 142 -16.27 -3.21 -3.62
CA LEU A 142 -15.04 -3.81 -4.13
C LEU A 142 -15.16 -5.33 -4.28
N ARG A 143 -15.79 -6.02 -3.33
CA ARG A 143 -16.07 -7.46 -3.43
C ARG A 143 -16.97 -7.77 -4.62
N THR A 144 -17.95 -6.91 -4.88
CA THR A 144 -18.86 -7.05 -6.03
C THR A 144 -18.10 -6.86 -7.35
N ILE A 145 -17.24 -5.85 -7.45
CA ILE A 145 -16.39 -5.60 -8.63
C ILE A 145 -15.44 -6.79 -8.85
N ALA A 146 -14.76 -7.25 -7.79
CA ALA A 146 -13.84 -8.38 -7.87
C ALA A 146 -14.52 -9.67 -8.36
N ARG A 147 -15.78 -9.91 -7.98
CA ARG A 147 -16.56 -11.09 -8.43
C ARG A 147 -17.01 -11.00 -9.89
N ARG A 148 -17.10 -9.79 -10.44
CA ARG A 148 -17.65 -9.51 -11.78
C ARG A 148 -16.58 -9.22 -12.83
N THR A 149 -15.30 -9.28 -12.44
CA THR A 149 -14.18 -8.92 -13.31
C THR A 149 -13.11 -10.00 -13.27
N ASN A 150 -12.31 -10.08 -14.33
CA ASN A 150 -11.14 -10.96 -14.39
C ASN A 150 -9.86 -10.29 -13.89
N VAL A 151 -9.97 -9.08 -13.31
CA VAL A 151 -8.87 -8.32 -12.72
C VAL A 151 -8.83 -8.64 -11.24
N HIS A 152 -7.65 -9.01 -10.72
CA HIS A 152 -7.46 -9.21 -9.28
C HIS A 152 -7.61 -7.87 -8.55
N ILE A 153 -8.42 -7.84 -7.50
CA ILE A 153 -8.58 -6.63 -6.67
C ILE A 153 -7.93 -6.88 -5.31
N VAL A 154 -6.99 -6.02 -4.93
CA VAL A 154 -6.38 -5.97 -3.60
C VAL A 154 -6.97 -4.76 -2.88
N ALA A 155 -7.57 -4.96 -1.71
CA ALA A 155 -7.95 -3.85 -0.85
C ALA A 155 -6.79 -3.52 0.10
N SER A 156 -6.65 -2.24 0.41
CA SER A 156 -5.69 -1.76 1.40
C SER A 156 -6.36 -1.37 2.73
N GLY A 157 -5.53 -1.24 3.77
CA GLY A 157 -5.85 -0.52 5.00
C GLY A 157 -4.96 0.70 5.14
N GLY A 158 -5.39 1.71 5.90
CA GLY A 158 -4.61 2.93 6.06
C GLY A 158 -5.41 4.04 6.72
N PHE A 159 -4.79 5.20 6.77
CA PHE A 159 -5.34 6.45 7.27
C PHE A 159 -4.87 7.56 6.35
N TYR A 160 -5.80 8.31 5.76
CA TYR A 160 -5.49 9.24 4.70
C TYR A 160 -4.83 10.52 5.18
N MET A 161 -5.56 11.45 5.79
CA MET A 161 -5.03 12.75 6.24
C MET A 161 -5.71 13.15 7.54
N GLN A 162 -5.05 13.94 8.41
CA GLN A 162 -5.60 14.24 9.75
C GLN A 162 -7.04 14.77 9.71
N ARG A 163 -7.37 15.60 8.70
CA ARG A 163 -8.72 16.18 8.54
C ARG A 163 -9.83 15.16 8.28
N VAL A 164 -9.51 13.92 7.92
CA VAL A 164 -10.47 12.84 7.66
C VAL A 164 -10.36 11.69 8.64
N TYR A 165 -9.35 11.71 9.51
CA TYR A 165 -9.13 10.65 10.48
C TYR A 165 -10.37 10.42 11.37
N PRO A 166 -10.60 9.17 11.82
CA PRO A 166 -11.53 8.91 12.90
C PRO A 166 -11.24 9.82 14.12
N PRO A 167 -12.26 10.30 14.84
CA PRO A 167 -12.11 11.32 15.88
C PRO A 167 -11.24 10.86 17.07
N ASP A 168 -11.07 9.57 17.23
CA ASP A 168 -10.30 8.96 18.31
C ASP A 168 -8.85 8.65 17.93
N ILE A 169 -8.39 8.96 16.71
CA ILE A 169 -6.97 8.81 16.35
C ILE A 169 -6.09 9.62 17.30
N ALA A 170 -6.50 10.82 17.71
CA ALA A 170 -5.74 11.66 18.63
C ALA A 170 -5.40 10.98 19.97
N THR A 171 -6.30 10.14 20.49
CA THR A 171 -6.15 9.46 21.80
C THR A 171 -5.53 8.06 21.69
N ARG A 172 -5.42 7.50 20.48
CA ARG A 172 -4.79 6.20 20.24
C ARG A 172 -3.26 6.32 20.20
N SER A 173 -2.60 5.31 20.76
CA SER A 173 -1.15 5.11 20.64
C SER A 173 -0.77 4.47 19.30
N GLU A 174 0.50 4.56 18.92
CA GLU A 174 1.05 3.94 17.70
C GLU A 174 0.77 2.44 17.64
N ASP A 175 0.95 1.74 18.77
CA ASP A 175 0.70 0.31 18.90
C ASP A 175 -0.78 -0.03 18.67
N GLN A 176 -1.70 0.76 19.23
CA GLN A 176 -3.13 0.55 19.00
C GLN A 176 -3.49 0.76 17.53
N LEU A 177 -2.94 1.79 16.88
CA LEU A 177 -3.16 2.04 15.45
C LEU A 177 -2.66 0.88 14.59
N ALA A 178 -1.48 0.33 14.90
CA ALA A 178 -0.94 -0.83 14.20
C ALA A 178 -1.82 -2.07 14.42
N ASP A 179 -2.26 -2.33 15.66
CA ASP A 179 -3.16 -3.45 15.99
C ASP A 179 -4.50 -3.34 15.25
N ASP A 180 -5.04 -2.12 15.11
CA ASP A 180 -6.25 -1.88 14.33
C ASP A 180 -6.06 -2.16 12.83
N LEU A 181 -4.95 -1.74 12.25
CA LEU A 181 -4.63 -2.03 10.85
C LEU A 181 -4.51 -3.54 10.62
N VAL A 182 -3.85 -4.27 11.53
CA VAL A 182 -3.73 -5.74 11.48
C VAL A 182 -5.10 -6.41 11.60
N ARG A 183 -5.94 -5.96 12.55
CA ARG A 183 -7.29 -6.47 12.74
C ARG A 183 -8.14 -6.24 11.49
N GLN A 184 -8.16 -5.02 10.97
CA GLN A 184 -8.91 -4.68 9.75
C GLN A 184 -8.41 -5.49 8.54
N ALA A 185 -7.10 -5.67 8.39
CA ALA A 185 -6.54 -6.47 7.31
C ALA A 185 -6.94 -7.95 7.42
N THR A 186 -7.03 -8.47 8.64
CA THR A 186 -7.46 -9.85 8.92
C THR A 186 -8.95 -10.04 8.62
N GLU A 187 -9.81 -9.16 9.13
CA GLU A 187 -11.26 -9.20 8.94
C GLU A 187 -11.67 -8.91 7.49
N GLY A 188 -10.99 -7.95 6.86
CA GLY A 188 -11.31 -7.44 5.52
C GLY A 188 -10.55 -8.13 4.38
N ARG A 189 -9.61 -9.03 4.68
CA ARG A 189 -8.63 -9.61 3.73
C ARG A 189 -7.84 -8.55 2.96
N PHE A 190 -7.30 -7.55 3.64
CA PHE A 190 -6.46 -6.54 2.98
C PHE A 190 -5.10 -7.14 2.63
N GLY A 191 -4.61 -6.82 1.43
CA GLY A 191 -3.32 -7.28 0.92
C GLY A 191 -2.25 -6.21 0.87
N ALA A 192 -2.60 -4.98 1.24
CA ALA A 192 -1.70 -3.83 1.26
C ALA A 192 -2.02 -2.90 2.43
N PHE A 193 -1.06 -2.06 2.79
CA PHE A 193 -1.25 -0.89 3.64
C PHE A 193 -0.85 0.35 2.85
N GLY A 194 -1.67 1.40 2.90
CA GLY A 194 -1.56 2.61 2.09
C GLY A 194 -2.88 2.96 1.39
N GLU A 195 -3.15 4.18 0.97
CA GLU A 195 -2.37 5.40 1.17
C GLU A 195 -2.27 5.79 2.65
N ILE A 196 -1.04 6.07 3.11
CA ILE A 196 -0.81 6.77 4.37
C ILE A 196 -0.43 8.17 3.97
N GLY A 197 -1.31 9.13 4.21
CA GLY A 197 -1.16 10.46 3.64
C GLY A 197 -1.01 11.56 4.70
N GLU A 198 -0.81 12.75 4.15
CA GLU A 198 -0.56 13.99 4.84
C GLU A 198 -1.29 15.13 4.15
N ASP A 199 -1.57 16.24 4.83
CA ASP A 199 -2.10 17.42 4.13
C ASP A 199 -1.10 17.91 3.06
N PRO A 200 -1.46 17.89 1.76
CA PRO A 200 -0.52 18.28 0.69
C PRO A 200 -0.18 19.78 0.72
N ASN A 201 -0.92 20.58 1.49
CA ASN A 201 -0.66 22.01 1.67
C ASN A 201 0.06 22.31 3.00
N GLY A 202 0.32 21.30 3.83
CA GLY A 202 1.04 21.45 5.08
C GLY A 202 2.55 21.58 4.83
N ALA A 203 3.20 22.52 5.52
CA ALA A 203 4.66 22.63 5.48
C ALA A 203 5.35 21.50 6.27
N GLU A 204 4.63 20.88 7.21
CA GLU A 204 5.13 19.85 8.12
C GLU A 204 4.03 18.83 8.42
N LEU A 205 4.43 17.58 8.71
CA LEU A 205 3.52 16.58 9.25
C LEU A 205 3.02 17.01 10.63
N THR A 206 1.72 16.92 10.82
CA THR A 206 1.05 17.10 12.12
C THR A 206 1.48 16.01 13.11
N LEU A 207 1.20 16.20 14.41
CA LEU A 207 1.53 15.19 15.42
C LEU A 207 0.80 13.86 15.17
N ASP A 208 -0.44 13.92 14.69
CA ASP A 208 -1.23 12.72 14.39
C ASP A 208 -0.76 12.04 13.11
N GLU A 209 -0.43 12.78 12.05
CA GLU A 209 0.16 12.19 10.84
C GLU A 209 1.49 11.50 11.19
N ARG A 210 2.40 12.16 11.91
CA ARG A 210 3.65 11.53 12.35
C ARG A 210 3.40 10.23 13.12
N LYS A 211 2.40 10.23 14.00
CA LYS A 211 2.00 9.05 14.79
C LYS A 211 1.52 7.91 13.89
N VAL A 212 0.66 8.22 12.91
CA VAL A 212 0.15 7.24 11.93
C VAL A 212 1.28 6.69 11.05
N PHE A 213 2.17 7.53 10.54
CA PHE A 213 3.33 7.09 9.76
C PHE A 213 4.22 6.14 10.58
N ARG A 214 4.52 6.48 11.84
CA ARG A 214 5.30 5.62 12.74
C ARG A 214 4.59 4.30 13.09
N ALA A 215 3.26 4.29 13.12
CA ALA A 215 2.50 3.06 13.35
C ALA A 215 2.63 2.05 12.20
N VAL A 216 2.84 2.53 10.97
CA VAL A 216 2.92 1.69 9.75
C VAL A 216 4.37 1.27 9.44
N GLY A 217 5.37 2.12 9.74
CA GLY A 217 6.81 1.76 9.64
C GLY A 217 7.70 2.86 9.10
#